data_AF-A0A841WPP1-F1
#
_entry.id   AF-A0A841WPP1-F1
#
_cell.length_a   1.000
_cell.length_b   1.000
_cell.length_c   1.000
_cell.angle_alpha   90.00
_cell.angle_beta   90.00
_cell.angle_gamma   90.00
#
_symmetry.space_group_name_H-M   'P 1'
#
loop_
_entity.id
_entity.type
_entity.pdbx_description
1 polymer ?
#
loop_
_entity_poly.entity_id
_entity_poly.type
_entity_poly.pdbx_seq_one_letter_code
_entity_poly.pdbx_strand_id
1 'polypeptide(L)'
;MLATAQNLAETDPLYEPEYTRAVAAAKLQVTVRTLSRYLAFGANYIPALKAYVTDDGGLNGKRILDSHIKYLEEIQHLKLNYSSVRVSEILTKKYSPLEND
;
A
#
# COMPACT_ATOMS: atom_id res chain seq x y z
N MET A 1 -27.70 -30.44 -9.63
CA MET A 1 -26.28 -30.25 -9.29
C MET A 1 -25.88 -28.88 -9.84
N LEU A 2 -25.75 -27.87 -8.96
CA LEU A 2 -25.44 -26.51 -9.38
C LEU A 2 -23.98 -26.42 -9.81
N ALA A 3 -23.75 -26.08 -11.07
CA ALA A 3 -22.49 -25.57 -11.55
C ALA A 3 -22.37 -24.11 -11.12
N THR A 4 -21.57 -23.82 -10.09
CA THR A 4 -21.21 -22.45 -9.71
C THR A 4 -19.93 -22.05 -10.44
N ALA A 5 -20.06 -21.79 -11.73
CA ALA A 5 -19.03 -21.12 -12.52
C ALA A 5 -19.58 -19.73 -12.90
N GLN A 6 -19.31 -18.74 -12.05
CA GLN A 6 -19.50 -17.31 -12.35
C GLN A 6 -18.76 -16.48 -11.30
N ASN A 7 -17.43 -16.47 -11.42
CA ASN A 7 -16.55 -15.47 -10.80
C ASN A 7 -15.77 -14.76 -11.90
N LEU A 8 -16.51 -14.21 -12.88
CA LEU A 8 -16.03 -13.16 -13.77
C LEU A 8 -16.87 -11.92 -13.47
N ALA A 9 -16.43 -11.15 -12.48
CA ALA A 9 -16.70 -9.72 -12.51
C ALA A 9 -15.49 -9.10 -13.22
N GLU A 10 -15.59 -9.03 -14.55
CA GLU A 10 -14.84 -8.09 -15.36
C GLU A 10 -15.11 -6.71 -14.78
N THR A 11 -14.09 -6.15 -14.12
CA THR A 11 -14.15 -4.83 -13.51
C THR A 11 -14.16 -3.77 -14.60
N ASP A 12 -15.27 -3.04 -14.65
CA ASP A 12 -15.46 -1.78 -15.37
C ASP A 12 -14.23 -0.85 -15.20
N PRO A 13 -13.56 -0.38 -16.27
CA PRO A 13 -12.28 0.34 -16.18
C PRO A 13 -12.40 1.79 -15.66
N LEU A 14 -13.58 2.19 -15.16
CA LEU A 14 -13.84 3.52 -14.62
C LEU A 14 -13.35 3.71 -13.18
N TYR A 15 -13.25 2.63 -12.39
CA TYR A 15 -12.89 2.70 -10.98
C TYR A 15 -11.79 1.73 -10.62
N GLU A 16 -10.83 2.23 -9.85
CA GLU A 16 -9.78 1.41 -9.27
C GLU A 16 -10.33 0.55 -8.11
N PRO A 17 -10.00 -0.75 -8.04
CA PRO A 17 -10.40 -1.59 -6.91
C PRO A 17 -9.88 -1.07 -5.57
N GLU A 18 -10.75 -1.05 -4.57
CA GLU A 18 -10.42 -0.68 -3.19
C GLU A 18 -10.58 -1.86 -2.23
N TYR A 19 -9.65 -1.99 -1.28
CA TYR A 19 -9.58 -3.12 -0.37
C TYR A 19 -9.63 -2.70 1.09
N THR A 20 -10.25 -3.53 1.93
CA THR A 20 -10.07 -3.39 3.38
C THR A 20 -8.62 -3.73 3.76
N ARG A 21 -8.18 -3.26 4.93
CA ARG A 21 -6.85 -3.62 5.45
C ARG A 21 -6.64 -5.13 5.56
N ALA A 22 -7.68 -5.90 5.88
CA ALA A 22 -7.60 -7.35 5.96
C ALA A 22 -7.31 -7.97 4.58
N VAL A 23 -8.00 -7.50 3.53
CA VAL A 23 -7.80 -8.00 2.16
C VAL A 23 -6.45 -7.56 1.60
N ALA A 24 -6.04 -6.30 1.82
CA ALA A 24 -4.72 -5.81 1.41
C ALA A 24 -3.58 -6.58 2.11
N ALA A 25 -3.73 -6.88 3.41
CA ALA A 25 -2.76 -7.68 4.15
C ALA A 25 -2.67 -9.12 3.60
N ALA A 26 -3.81 -9.73 3.24
CA ALA A 26 -3.85 -11.05 2.62
C ALA A 26 -3.18 -11.05 1.24
N LYS A 27 -3.40 -10.03 0.40
CA LYS A 27 -2.71 -9.87 -0.90
C LYS A 27 -1.19 -9.83 -0.75
N LEU A 28 -0.70 -9.08 0.24
CA LEU A 28 0.73 -8.95 0.54
C LEU A 28 1.30 -10.17 1.31
N GLN A 29 0.46 -11.11 1.71
CA GLN A 29 0.82 -12.24 2.58
C GLN A 29 1.46 -11.80 3.90
N VAL A 30 0.95 -10.72 4.50
CA VAL A 30 1.41 -10.19 5.79
C VAL A 30 0.26 -10.07 6.79
N THR A 31 0.60 -9.85 8.07
CA THR A 31 -0.42 -9.55 9.08
C THR A 31 -0.96 -8.13 8.91
N VAL A 32 -2.20 -7.87 9.35
CA VAL A 32 -2.77 -6.51 9.38
C VAL A 32 -1.91 -5.55 10.21
N ARG A 33 -1.25 -6.04 11.26
CA ARG A 33 -0.27 -5.26 12.05
C ARG A 33 0.95 -4.87 11.22
N THR A 34 1.49 -5.79 10.41
CA THR A 34 2.61 -5.52 9.51
C THR A 34 2.21 -4.52 8.42
N LEU A 35 1.05 -4.71 7.78
CA LEU A 35 0.48 -3.75 6.83
C LEU A 35 0.39 -2.35 7.45
N SER A 36 -0.09 -2.26 8.69
CA SER A 36 -0.23 -0.99 9.41
C SER A 36 1.11 -0.29 9.62
N ARG A 37 2.17 -1.06 9.93
CA ARG A 37 3.54 -0.54 10.03
C ARG A 37 4.08 -0.08 8.68
N TYR A 38 3.75 -0.77 7.59
CA TYR A 38 4.16 -0.35 6.24
C TYR A 38 3.47 0.94 5.81
N LEU A 39 2.17 1.10 6.11
CA LEU A 39 1.44 2.34 5.85
C LEU A 39 2.06 3.52 6.62
N ALA A 40 2.26 3.37 7.92
CA ALA A 40 2.86 4.40 8.76
C ALA A 40 4.29 4.75 8.32
N PHE A 41 5.11 3.73 8.02
CA PHE A 41 6.48 3.94 7.52
C PHE A 41 6.48 4.63 6.14
N GLY A 42 5.67 4.12 5.21
CA GLY A 42 5.61 4.57 3.84
C GLY A 42 5.07 5.98 3.69
N ALA A 43 4.13 6.42 4.53
CA ALA A 43 3.58 7.77 4.51
C ALA A 43 4.63 8.87 4.74
N ASN A 44 5.77 8.56 5.35
CA ASN A 44 6.88 9.51 5.51
C ASN A 44 7.57 9.83 4.18
N TYR A 45 7.49 8.93 3.20
CA TYR A 45 8.25 9.02 1.96
C TYR A 45 7.36 9.08 0.71
N ILE A 46 6.20 8.42 0.73
CA ILE A 46 5.29 8.27 -0.40
C ILE A 46 4.04 9.10 -0.13
N PRO A 47 3.85 10.25 -0.82
CA PRO A 47 2.72 11.14 -0.56
C PRO A 47 1.35 10.45 -0.70
N ALA A 48 1.21 9.52 -1.63
CA ALA A 48 -0.01 8.74 -1.84
C ALA A 48 -0.44 7.93 -0.60
N LEU A 49 0.52 7.49 0.21
CA LEU A 49 0.23 6.72 1.43
C LEU A 49 -0.16 7.59 2.63
N LYS A 50 0.12 8.91 2.59
CA LYS A 50 -0.33 9.86 3.63
C LYS A 50 -1.85 9.87 3.77
N ALA A 51 -2.58 9.56 2.70
CA ALA A 51 -4.03 9.50 2.70
C ALA A 51 -4.61 8.48 3.71
N TYR A 52 -3.82 7.53 4.21
CA TYR A 52 -4.24 6.46 5.13
C TYR A 52 -3.82 6.67 6.59
N VAL A 53 -3.01 7.70 6.86
CA VAL A 53 -2.49 8.04 8.18
C VAL A 53 -3.27 9.23 8.72
N THR A 54 -3.50 9.27 10.03
CA THR A 54 -4.12 10.42 10.73
C THR A 54 -3.04 11.33 11.31
N ASP A 55 -3.40 12.59 11.61
CA ASP A 55 -2.44 13.60 12.09
C ASP A 55 -1.78 13.24 13.43
N ASP A 56 -2.44 12.40 14.23
CA ASP A 56 -1.92 11.82 15.48
C ASP A 56 -0.98 10.61 15.26
N GLY A 57 -0.65 10.28 14.01
CA GLY A 57 0.19 9.14 13.63
C GLY A 57 -0.54 7.80 13.63
N GLY A 58 -1.87 7.80 13.84
CA GLY A 58 -2.73 6.63 13.70
C GLY A 58 -3.04 6.27 12.24
N LEU A 59 -3.90 5.27 12.04
CA LEU A 59 -4.38 4.89 10.70
C LEU A 59 -5.89 5.10 10.59
N ASN A 60 -6.32 5.77 9.53
CA ASN A 60 -7.74 6.05 9.28
C ASN A 60 -8.48 4.86 8.64
N GLY A 61 -9.81 4.85 8.72
CA GLY A 61 -10.64 3.76 8.20
C GLY A 61 -10.77 3.64 6.67
N LYS A 62 -9.98 4.38 5.88
CA LYS A 62 -10.10 4.36 4.41
C LYS A 62 -9.70 3.00 3.84
N ARG A 63 -10.35 2.64 2.73
CA ARG A 63 -9.98 1.48 1.91
C ARG A 63 -8.74 1.80 1.09
N ILE A 64 -7.93 0.77 0.84
CA ILE A 64 -6.64 0.88 0.16
C ILE A 64 -6.85 0.59 -1.32
N LEU A 65 -6.47 1.54 -2.17
CA LEU A 65 -6.45 1.39 -3.62
C LEU A 65 -5.45 0.32 -4.07
N ASP A 66 -5.76 -0.43 -5.14
CA ASP A 66 -4.87 -1.46 -5.68
C ASP A 66 -3.48 -0.91 -6.07
N SER A 67 -3.43 0.28 -6.68
CA SER A 67 -2.18 1.00 -7.00
C SER A 67 -1.36 1.30 -5.75
N HIS A 68 -2.02 1.61 -4.64
CA HIS A 68 -1.33 1.90 -3.39
C HIS A 68 -0.82 0.61 -2.72
N ILE A 69 -1.37 -0.56 -3.05
CA ILE A 69 -0.80 -1.85 -2.63
C ILE A 69 0.58 -2.06 -3.26
N LYS A 70 0.80 -1.63 -4.51
CA LYS A 70 2.13 -1.75 -5.17
C LYS A 70 3.23 -1.00 -4.42
N TYR A 71 2.91 0.15 -3.80
CA TYR A 71 3.87 0.84 -2.92
C TYR A 71 4.20 0.03 -1.67
N LEU A 72 3.23 -0.68 -1.12
CA LEU A 72 3.42 -1.53 0.06
C LEU A 72 4.21 -2.80 -0.27
N GLU A 73 4.00 -3.37 -1.47
CA GLU A 73 4.85 -4.45 -2.02
C GLU A 73 6.30 -4.00 -2.16
N GLU A 74 6.53 -2.79 -2.70
CA GLU A 74 7.88 -2.24 -2.79
C GLU A 74 8.52 -2.05 -1.40
N ILE A 75 7.79 -1.48 -0.44
CA ILE A 75 8.27 -1.33 0.94
C ILE A 75 8.64 -2.69 1.55
N GLN A 76 7.80 -3.71 1.35
CA GLN A 76 8.06 -5.07 1.80
C GLN A 76 9.35 -5.62 1.18
N HIS A 77 9.47 -5.55 -0.15
CA HIS A 77 10.65 -6.02 -0.86
C HIS A 77 11.92 -5.29 -0.40
N LEU A 78 11.87 -3.98 -0.24
CA LEU A 78 13.01 -3.18 0.21
C LEU A 78 13.44 -3.54 1.63
N LYS A 79 12.48 -3.72 2.56
CA LYS A 79 12.78 -4.11 3.95
C LYS A 79 13.35 -5.52 4.09
N LEU A 80 13.06 -6.41 3.15
CA LEU A 80 13.64 -7.76 3.13
C LEU A 80 15.08 -7.79 2.63
N ASN A 81 15.45 -6.83 1.76
CA ASN A 81 16.73 -6.87 1.05
C ASN A 81 17.74 -5.80 1.52
N TYR A 82 17.29 -4.77 2.23
CA TYR A 82 18.13 -3.62 2.59
C TYR A 82 17.95 -3.19 4.05
N SER A 83 18.96 -2.51 4.58
CA SER A 83 18.89 -1.89 5.90
C SER A 83 17.86 -0.77 5.95
N SER A 84 17.28 -0.48 7.11
CA SER A 84 16.29 0.59 7.28
C SER A 84 16.75 1.95 6.76
N VAL A 85 18.04 2.27 6.92
CA VAL A 85 18.65 3.50 6.40
C VAL A 85 18.60 3.51 4.88
N ARG A 86 19.06 2.42 4.25
CA ARG A 86 19.06 2.30 2.79
C ARG A 86 17.66 2.31 2.18
N VAL A 87 16.69 1.68 2.85
CA VAL A 87 15.28 1.73 2.42
C VAL A 87 14.77 3.18 2.42
N SER A 88 15.08 3.94 3.47
CA SER A 88 14.65 5.33 3.60
C SER A 88 15.28 6.22 2.52
N GLU A 89 16.58 6.03 2.22
CA GLU A 89 17.26 6.70 1.11
C GLU A 89 16.62 6.41 -0.25
N ILE A 90 16.34 5.12 -0.54
CA ILE A 90 15.73 4.70 -1.80
C ILE A 90 14.35 5.34 -1.97
N LEU A 91 13.50 5.25 -0.95
CA LEU A 91 12.14 5.78 -1.01
C LEU A 91 12.13 7.30 -1.09
N THR A 92 12.99 7.98 -0.31
CA THR A 92 13.14 9.44 -0.38
C THR A 92 13.56 9.86 -1.78
N LYS A 93 14.58 9.23 -2.38
CA LYS A 93 15.04 9.59 -3.72
C LYS A 93 13.98 9.34 -4.80
N LYS A 94 13.20 8.26 -4.67
CA LYS A 94 12.21 7.85 -5.66
C LYS A 94 10.93 8.68 -5.61
N TYR A 95 10.50 9.07 -4.41
CA TYR A 95 9.21 9.69 -4.15
C TYR A 95 9.30 11.12 -3.61
N SER A 96 10.50 11.68 -3.47
CA SER A 96 10.64 13.11 -3.26
C SER A 96 9.94 13.82 -4.41
N PRO A 97 9.10 14.83 -4.14
CA PRO A 97 8.65 15.71 -5.20
C PRO A 97 9.90 16.23 -5.89
N LEU A 98 10.00 16.03 -7.21
CA LEU A 98 10.95 16.78 -8.01
C LEU A 98 10.60 18.24 -7.73
N GLU A 99 11.46 18.93 -7.00
CA GLU A 99 11.49 20.39 -7.07
C GLU A 99 11.70 20.67 -8.56
N ASN A 100 10.63 21.12 -9.22
CA ASN A 100 10.75 21.69 -10.55
C ASN A 100 11.52 23.00 -10.33
N ASP A 101 12.85 22.94 -10.51
CA ASP A 101 13.66 24.10 -10.88
C ASP A 101 13.21 24.64 -12.25
#